data_AF-W7YBY6-F1
#
_entry.id   AF-W7YBY6-F1
#
_cell.length_a   1.000
_cell.length_b   1.000
_cell.length_c   1.000
_cell.angle_alpha   90.00
_cell.angle_beta   90.00
_cell.angle_gamma   90.00
#
_symmetry.space_group_name_H-M   'P 1'
#
loop_
_entity.id
_entity.type
_entity.pdbx_description
1 polymer ?
#
loop_
_entity_poly.entity_id
_entity_poly.type
_entity_poly.pdbx_seq_one_letter_code
_entity_poly.pdbx_strand_id
1 'polypeptide(L)'
;MESDVLMAQDYGDEKDWSLHFYSLLDAFMDPRYIRVNGKPLFLIYRPVSIPRCEEMIVHWQKLALTNGLKGIHMVRTLGGFSIGEQQGFDASMEFEPHYTFAHGNLKQPWSRFSVEGREHLVMDYDKVWQSILERTPHRDGEQIYPGAYVNWDNTPRRGSSGQSSLGMTPQKFGWYLSKQIARAKEAYKSEFVFINAWNEWGEGAYLEPDIEYGYQYLHAVRRALDQNTKQNLP
;
A
#
# COMPACT_ATOMS: atom_id res chain seq x y z
N MET A 1 2.93 18.94 1.94
CA MET A 1 3.90 17.81 2.00
C MET A 1 5.10 18.02 1.08
N GLU A 2 5.28 19.21 0.49
CA GLU A 2 6.42 19.53 -0.39
C GLU A 2 7.47 20.44 0.27
N SER A 3 7.27 20.87 1.52
CA SER A 3 8.12 21.89 2.16
C SER A 3 9.39 21.35 2.83
N ASP A 4 9.54 20.04 2.99
CA ASP A 4 10.67 19.43 3.70
C ASP A 4 11.31 18.31 2.85
N VAL A 5 11.87 18.69 1.69
CA VAL A 5 12.64 17.77 0.86
C VAL A 5 14.03 17.58 1.49
N LEU A 6 14.24 16.46 2.17
CA LEU A 6 15.55 16.07 2.73
C LEU A 6 16.61 15.86 1.64
N MET A 7 16.18 15.38 0.46
CA MET A 7 17.02 15.19 -0.72
C MET A 7 16.16 15.30 -1.97
N ALA A 8 16.60 16.09 -2.95
CA ALA A 8 15.91 16.19 -4.22
C ALA A 8 15.88 14.82 -4.91
N GLN A 9 14.71 14.43 -5.39
CA GLN A 9 14.55 13.18 -6.12
C GLN A 9 14.66 13.45 -7.62
N ASP A 10 15.65 12.82 -8.25
CA ASP A 10 15.83 12.80 -9.70
C ASP A 10 15.54 11.39 -10.23
N TYR A 11 14.82 11.30 -11.34
CA TYR A 11 14.43 10.06 -11.99
C TYR A 11 15.29 9.74 -13.22
N GLY A 12 16.18 10.66 -13.61
CA GLY A 12 17.20 10.44 -14.64
C GLY A 12 16.63 10.12 -16.03
N ASP A 13 17.45 9.44 -16.83
CA ASP A 13 17.12 9.01 -18.19
C ASP A 13 17.29 7.49 -18.39
N GLU A 14 17.23 7.03 -19.65
CA GLU A 14 17.33 5.62 -20.02
C GLU A 14 18.59 4.93 -19.46
N LYS A 15 19.70 5.66 -19.32
CA LYS A 15 20.93 5.13 -18.73
C LYS A 15 20.73 4.86 -17.24
N ASP A 16 20.13 5.80 -16.50
CA ASP A 16 19.84 5.65 -15.07
C ASP A 16 18.79 4.57 -14.82
N TRP A 17 17.77 4.49 -15.68
CA TRP A 17 16.76 3.44 -15.64
C TRP A 17 17.38 2.06 -15.85
N SER A 18 18.35 1.94 -16.76
CA SER A 18 19.08 0.70 -16.99
C SER A 18 19.91 0.31 -15.76
N LEU A 19 20.63 1.27 -15.17
CA LEU A 19 21.41 1.03 -13.96
C LEU A 19 20.54 0.53 -12.80
N HIS A 20 19.37 1.14 -12.60
CA HIS A 20 18.42 0.71 -11.58
C HIS A 20 17.81 -0.67 -11.90
N PHE A 21 17.46 -0.95 -13.15
CA PHE A 21 16.99 -2.29 -13.52
C PHE A 21 18.06 -3.36 -13.22
N TYR A 22 19.31 -3.13 -13.61
CA TYR A 22 20.39 -4.09 -13.40
C TYR A 22 20.76 -4.27 -11.93
N SER A 23 20.61 -3.24 -11.09
CA SER A 23 20.80 -3.40 -9.63
C SER A 23 19.74 -4.29 -8.97
N LEU A 24 18.56 -4.43 -9.60
CA LEU A 24 17.46 -5.28 -9.13
C LEU A 24 17.40 -6.64 -9.85
N LEU A 25 18.15 -6.83 -10.93
CA LEU A 25 18.02 -8.01 -11.79
C LEU A 25 18.24 -9.32 -11.03
N ASP A 26 19.26 -9.38 -10.17
CA ASP A 26 19.54 -10.58 -9.36
C ASP A 26 18.34 -10.94 -8.46
N ALA A 27 17.69 -9.94 -7.87
CA ALA A 27 16.47 -10.14 -7.09
C ALA A 27 15.32 -10.62 -7.99
N PHE A 28 15.13 -10.01 -9.17
CA PHE A 28 14.10 -10.43 -10.14
C PHE A 28 14.31 -11.86 -10.66
N MET A 29 15.54 -12.37 -10.66
CA MET A 29 15.87 -13.74 -11.08
C MET A 29 15.73 -14.76 -9.93
N ASP A 30 15.70 -14.31 -8.68
CA ASP A 30 15.57 -15.19 -7.53
C ASP A 30 14.24 -15.98 -7.56
N PRO A 31 14.25 -17.30 -7.32
CA PRO A 31 13.05 -18.12 -7.32
C PRO A 31 12.07 -17.78 -6.18
N ARG A 32 12.52 -17.11 -5.12
CA ARG A 32 11.68 -16.67 -4.00
C ARG A 32 10.90 -15.40 -4.31
N TYR A 33 11.24 -14.69 -5.40
CA TYR A 33 10.59 -13.44 -5.76
C TYR A 33 9.11 -13.67 -6.09
N ILE A 34 8.22 -12.78 -5.61
CA ILE A 34 6.78 -12.89 -5.84
C ILE A 34 6.48 -12.63 -7.32
N ARG A 35 5.78 -13.58 -7.97
CA ARG A 35 5.48 -13.52 -9.40
C ARG A 35 3.99 -13.61 -9.68
N VAL A 36 3.54 -12.87 -10.69
CA VAL A 36 2.20 -12.97 -11.27
C VAL A 36 2.37 -13.43 -12.72
N ASN A 37 1.78 -14.57 -13.08
CA ASN A 37 1.93 -15.19 -14.41
C ASN A 37 3.40 -15.38 -14.83
N GLY A 38 4.28 -15.65 -13.86
CA GLY A 38 5.73 -15.85 -14.05
C GLY A 38 6.57 -14.56 -14.16
N LYS A 39 5.95 -13.37 -14.16
CA LYS A 39 6.64 -12.08 -14.15
C LYS A 39 6.89 -11.61 -12.71
N PRO A 40 8.09 -11.10 -12.34
CA PRO A 40 8.30 -10.48 -11.03
C PRO A 40 7.36 -9.29 -10.84
N LEU A 41 6.72 -9.21 -9.66
CA LEU A 41 5.88 -8.07 -9.28
C LEU A 41 6.76 -6.89 -8.85
N PHE A 42 6.54 -5.72 -9.45
CA PHE A 42 7.24 -4.49 -9.08
C PHE A 42 6.25 -3.36 -8.87
N LEU A 43 6.36 -2.67 -7.73
CA LEU A 43 5.42 -1.65 -7.30
C LEU A 43 6.04 -0.26 -7.41
N ILE A 44 5.37 0.64 -8.13
CA ILE A 44 5.76 2.04 -8.30
C ILE A 44 4.86 2.91 -7.42
N TYR A 45 5.47 3.53 -6.41
CA TYR A 45 4.83 4.54 -5.57
C TYR A 45 4.76 5.88 -6.29
N ARG A 46 3.58 6.50 -6.29
CA ARG A 46 3.30 7.80 -6.93
C ARG A 46 3.88 7.90 -8.36
N PRO A 47 3.46 7.04 -9.30
CA PRO A 47 4.00 7.06 -10.65
C PRO A 47 3.86 8.41 -11.37
N VAL A 48 2.92 9.27 -11.00
CA VAL A 48 2.75 10.63 -11.54
C VAL A 48 3.96 11.53 -11.26
N SER A 49 4.72 11.28 -10.19
CA SER A 49 5.93 12.05 -9.89
C SER A 49 7.13 11.67 -10.73
N ILE A 50 7.07 10.59 -11.52
CA ILE A 50 8.16 10.12 -12.38
C ILE A 50 8.00 10.73 -13.78
N PRO A 51 8.85 11.70 -14.18
CA PRO A 51 8.86 12.19 -15.56
C PRO A 51 9.14 11.01 -16.50
N ARG A 52 8.35 10.86 -17.56
CA ARG A 52 8.51 9.78 -18.56
C ARG A 52 8.36 8.36 -17.98
N CYS A 53 7.51 8.20 -16.96
CA CYS A 53 7.22 6.90 -16.33
C CYS A 53 6.90 5.78 -17.35
N GLU A 54 6.08 6.07 -18.35
CA GLU A 54 5.69 5.08 -19.37
C GLU A 54 6.88 4.63 -20.23
N GLU A 55 7.77 5.56 -20.60
CA GLU A 55 8.99 5.23 -21.34
C GLU A 55 9.93 4.37 -20.50
N MET A 56 10.06 4.68 -19.20
CA MET A 56 10.83 3.87 -18.26
C MET A 56 10.26 2.45 -18.16
N ILE A 57 8.94 2.30 -18.05
CA ILE A 57 8.28 0.99 -17.99
C ILE A 57 8.55 0.20 -19.28
N VAL A 58 8.35 0.82 -20.45
CA VAL A 58 8.64 0.17 -21.75
C VAL A 58 10.09 -0.28 -21.82
N HIS A 59 11.02 0.55 -21.35
CA HIS A 59 12.45 0.21 -21.30
C HIS A 59 12.72 -1.00 -20.41
N TRP A 60 12.16 -1.01 -19.20
CA TRP A 60 12.30 -2.12 -18.26
C TRP A 60 11.70 -3.42 -18.77
N GLN A 61 10.57 -3.37 -19.49
CA GLN A 61 10.00 -4.55 -20.13
C GLN A 61 10.96 -5.14 -21.18
N LYS A 62 11.62 -4.29 -21.99
CA LYS A 62 12.63 -4.75 -22.97
C LYS A 62 13.85 -5.38 -22.29
N LEU A 63 14.37 -4.72 -21.25
CA LEU A 63 15.51 -5.25 -20.49
C LEU A 63 15.16 -6.59 -19.80
N ALA A 64 13.96 -6.71 -19.24
CA ALA A 64 13.48 -7.95 -18.64
C ALA A 64 13.49 -9.10 -19.65
N LEU A 65 12.90 -8.91 -20.83
CA LEU A 65 12.89 -9.92 -21.89
C LEU A 65 14.30 -10.30 -22.36
N THR A 66 15.18 -9.31 -22.52
CA THR A 66 16.57 -9.52 -22.98
C THR A 66 17.40 -10.30 -21.96
N ASN A 67 17.08 -10.19 -20.67
CA ASN A 67 17.74 -10.90 -19.58
C ASN A 67 17.01 -12.19 -19.15
N GLY A 68 16.10 -12.71 -19.99
CA GLY A 68 15.47 -14.01 -19.79
C GLY A 68 14.25 -14.03 -18.86
N LEU A 69 13.75 -12.88 -18.41
CA LEU A 69 12.47 -12.76 -17.72
C LEU A 69 11.32 -12.71 -18.73
N LYS A 70 10.08 -12.97 -18.29
CA LYS A 70 8.86 -12.88 -19.11
C LYS A 70 8.30 -11.45 -19.23
N GLY A 71 9.09 -10.43 -18.88
CA GLY A 71 8.63 -9.09 -18.54
C GLY A 71 8.46 -8.91 -17.02
N ILE A 72 7.96 -7.75 -16.60
CA ILE A 72 7.67 -7.38 -15.20
C ILE A 72 6.17 -7.17 -15.04
N HIS A 73 5.60 -7.59 -13.91
CA HIS A 73 4.21 -7.26 -13.56
C HIS A 73 4.21 -5.92 -12.81
N MET A 74 3.87 -4.84 -13.52
CA MET A 74 3.96 -3.47 -13.02
C MET A 74 2.70 -3.10 -12.25
N VAL A 75 2.87 -2.69 -10.99
CA VAL A 75 1.79 -2.29 -10.09
C VAL A 75 1.96 -0.83 -9.71
N ARG A 76 0.93 0.00 -9.93
CA ARG A 76 0.92 1.38 -9.42
C ARG A 76 0.21 1.49 -8.09
N THR A 77 0.65 2.41 -7.23
CA THR A 77 -0.10 2.75 -6.01
C THR A 77 -1.22 3.74 -6.30
N LEU A 78 -2.40 3.48 -5.75
CA LEU A 78 -3.50 4.44 -5.61
C LEU A 78 -3.46 4.96 -4.19
N GLY A 79 -3.15 6.24 -4.00
CA GLY A 79 -3.01 6.84 -2.67
C GLY A 79 -3.86 8.09 -2.53
N GLY A 80 -3.37 9.06 -1.75
CA GLY A 80 -4.05 10.35 -1.55
C GLY A 80 -3.83 11.39 -2.67
N PHE A 81 -3.16 11.01 -3.75
CA PHE A 81 -2.73 11.91 -4.83
C PHE A 81 -3.49 11.60 -6.11
N SER A 82 -3.62 12.59 -6.99
CA SER A 82 -4.23 12.39 -8.30
C SER A 82 -3.50 11.29 -9.07
N ILE A 83 -4.29 10.42 -9.69
CA ILE A 83 -3.79 9.39 -10.61
C ILE A 83 -4.02 9.96 -12.00
N GLY A 84 -2.95 10.23 -12.74
CA GLY A 84 -3.06 10.60 -14.16
C GLY A 84 -3.45 9.39 -15.01
N GLU A 85 -3.86 9.64 -16.26
CA GLU A 85 -3.90 8.57 -17.27
C GLU A 85 -2.47 8.08 -17.51
N GLN A 86 -2.15 6.90 -16.99
CA GLN A 86 -0.84 6.28 -17.15
C GLN A 86 -1.01 4.85 -17.63
N GLN A 87 -0.26 4.51 -18.67
CA GLN A 87 -0.26 3.22 -19.33
C GLN A 87 0.91 2.34 -18.85
N GLY A 88 0.87 1.06 -19.21
CA GLY A 88 1.95 0.11 -18.92
C GLY A 88 1.91 -0.56 -17.56
N PHE A 89 0.86 -0.30 -16.76
CA PHE A 89 0.62 -1.00 -15.49
C PHE A 89 -0.31 -2.20 -15.70
N ASP A 90 0.05 -3.35 -15.14
CA ASP A 90 -0.77 -4.56 -15.15
C ASP A 90 -1.83 -4.55 -14.03
N ALA A 91 -1.58 -3.81 -12.94
CA ALA A 91 -2.50 -3.70 -11.80
C ALA A 91 -2.32 -2.38 -11.03
N SER A 92 -3.29 -2.10 -10.16
CA SER A 92 -3.28 -0.99 -9.21
C SER A 92 -3.37 -1.53 -7.77
N MET A 93 -2.68 -0.91 -6.81
CA MET A 93 -2.72 -1.28 -5.39
C MET A 93 -3.27 -0.12 -4.55
N GLU A 94 -4.31 -0.36 -3.75
CA GLU A 94 -4.90 0.64 -2.86
C GLU A 94 -3.98 0.88 -1.65
N PHE A 95 -3.28 2.01 -1.60
CA PHE A 95 -2.39 2.36 -0.50
C PHE A 95 -3.16 2.96 0.68
N GLU A 96 -3.62 2.08 1.57
CA GLU A 96 -4.39 2.48 2.75
C GLU A 96 -3.52 3.04 3.89
N PRO A 97 -4.05 3.97 4.70
CA PRO A 97 -5.41 4.54 4.66
C PRO A 97 -5.58 5.73 3.70
N HIS A 98 -4.50 6.16 3.03
CA HIS A 98 -4.50 7.37 2.20
C HIS A 98 -5.43 7.29 1.00
N TYR A 99 -5.56 6.11 0.40
CA TYR A 99 -6.54 5.90 -0.66
C TYR A 99 -7.96 6.17 -0.15
N THR A 100 -8.32 5.66 1.03
CA THR A 100 -9.62 5.97 1.66
C THR A 100 -9.78 7.46 1.98
N PHE A 101 -8.72 8.16 2.41
CA PHE A 101 -8.84 9.59 2.69
C PHE A 101 -9.19 10.42 1.44
N ALA A 102 -8.66 10.05 0.27
CA ALA A 102 -8.92 10.78 -0.96
C ALA A 102 -10.17 10.30 -1.72
N HIS A 103 -10.52 9.02 -1.60
CA HIS A 103 -11.54 8.39 -2.45
C HIS A 103 -12.68 7.71 -1.68
N GLY A 104 -12.58 7.62 -0.35
CA GLY A 104 -13.61 7.05 0.49
C GLY A 104 -14.78 8.02 0.72
N ASN A 105 -15.97 7.47 0.91
CA ASN A 105 -17.15 8.23 1.31
C ASN A 105 -17.18 8.43 2.84
N LEU A 106 -16.15 9.08 3.38
CA LEU A 106 -16.02 9.30 4.81
C LEU A 106 -16.74 10.59 5.23
N LYS A 107 -17.91 10.46 5.85
CA LYS A 107 -18.56 11.59 6.54
C LYS A 107 -17.81 11.90 7.84
N GLN A 108 -16.95 12.91 7.80
CA GLN A 108 -16.20 13.43 8.96
C GLN A 108 -15.48 12.33 9.78
N PRO A 109 -14.47 11.66 9.21
CA PRO A 109 -13.68 10.68 9.96
C PRO A 109 -12.74 11.37 10.96
N TRP A 110 -12.50 12.67 10.77
CA TRP A 110 -11.56 13.48 11.51
C TRP A 110 -12.24 14.29 12.60
N SER A 111 -11.71 14.18 13.81
CA SER A 111 -11.95 15.12 14.89
C SER A 111 -10.76 16.08 14.98
N ARG A 112 -11.05 17.37 15.16
CA ARG A 112 -10.04 18.43 15.28
C ARG A 112 -9.84 18.77 16.74
N PHE A 113 -8.59 18.74 17.19
CA PHE A 113 -8.21 19.13 18.54
C PHE A 113 -7.20 20.27 18.48
N SER A 114 -7.18 21.10 19.52
CA SER A 114 -6.08 22.04 19.74
C SER A 114 -5.12 21.43 20.74
N VAL A 115 -3.88 21.17 20.31
CA VAL A 115 -2.80 20.65 21.16
C VAL A 115 -1.68 21.68 21.10
N GLU A 116 -1.32 22.27 22.24
CA GLU A 116 -0.28 23.32 22.32
C GLU A 116 -0.53 24.49 21.34
N GLY A 117 -1.79 24.84 21.09
CA GLY A 117 -2.16 25.91 20.16
C GLY A 117 -2.05 25.55 18.67
N ARG A 118 -1.79 24.28 18.33
CA ARG A 118 -1.78 23.77 16.94
C ARG A 118 -2.99 22.87 16.67
N GLU A 119 -3.42 22.81 15.41
CA GLU A 119 -4.45 21.86 14.98
C GLU A 119 -3.83 20.45 14.92
N HIS A 120 -4.45 19.52 15.66
CA HIS A 120 -4.16 18.09 15.61
C HIS A 120 -5.38 17.34 15.08
N LEU A 121 -5.20 16.51 14.06
CA LEU A 121 -6.28 15.73 13.46
C LEU A 121 -6.26 14.30 13.99
N VAL A 122 -7.39 13.86 14.54
CA VAL A 122 -7.55 12.49 15.03
C VAL A 122 -8.58 11.78 14.17
N MET A 123 -8.21 10.67 13.54
CA MET A 123 -9.14 9.82 12.82
C MET A 123 -9.69 8.70 13.69
N ASP A 124 -10.97 8.42 13.52
CA ASP A 124 -11.62 7.23 14.08
C ASP A 124 -11.22 5.99 13.27
N TYR A 125 -10.54 5.05 13.92
CA TYR A 125 -10.04 3.82 13.29
C TYR A 125 -11.16 2.99 12.65
N ASP A 126 -12.30 2.86 13.34
CA ASP A 126 -13.38 1.98 12.90
C ASP A 126 -14.11 2.59 11.70
N LYS A 127 -14.27 3.92 11.66
CA LYS A 127 -14.88 4.61 10.51
C LYS A 127 -14.07 4.47 9.23
N VAL A 128 -12.73 4.58 9.32
CA VAL A 128 -11.85 4.42 8.16
C VAL A 128 -11.97 3.00 7.62
N TRP A 129 -11.88 2.00 8.50
CA TRP A 129 -12.04 0.62 8.08
C TRP A 129 -13.43 0.27 7.55
N GLN A 130 -14.50 0.81 8.13
CA GLN A 130 -15.85 0.66 7.58
C GLN A 130 -15.91 1.17 6.15
N SER A 131 -15.33 2.34 5.87
CA SER A 131 -15.28 2.87 4.50
C SER A 131 -14.46 2.00 3.55
N ILE A 132 -13.35 1.40 4.01
CA ILE A 132 -12.60 0.40 3.24
C ILE A 132 -13.49 -0.81 2.92
N LEU A 133 -14.20 -1.35 3.93
CA LEU A 133 -15.04 -2.54 3.80
C LEU A 133 -16.37 -2.31 3.08
N GLU A 134 -16.81 -1.07 2.90
CA GLU A 134 -18.01 -0.70 2.14
C GLU A 134 -17.70 -0.33 0.68
N ARG A 135 -16.44 -0.07 0.35
CA ARG A 135 -16.04 0.31 -1.01
C ARG A 135 -16.32 -0.82 -2.00
N THR A 136 -16.82 -0.48 -3.19
CA THR A 136 -16.78 -1.41 -4.34
C THR A 136 -15.51 -1.11 -5.16
N PRO A 137 -14.67 -2.11 -5.48
CA PRO A 137 -13.55 -1.89 -6.40
C PRO A 137 -14.07 -1.45 -7.77
N HIS A 138 -13.59 -0.32 -8.28
CA HIS A 138 -14.05 0.23 -9.55
C HIS A 138 -12.92 0.98 -10.25
N ARG A 139 -12.45 0.46 -11.39
CA ARG A 139 -11.51 1.11 -12.32
C ARG A 139 -11.62 0.51 -13.72
N ASP A 140 -12.82 0.47 -14.28
CA ASP A 140 -13.07 0.09 -15.68
C ASP A 140 -12.38 -1.20 -16.16
N GLY A 141 -12.37 -2.23 -15.30
CA GLY A 141 -11.78 -3.54 -15.61
C GLY A 141 -10.30 -3.71 -15.25
N GLU A 142 -9.63 -2.68 -14.71
CA GLU A 142 -8.28 -2.82 -14.16
C GLU A 142 -8.25 -3.81 -12.98
N GLN A 143 -7.19 -4.63 -12.91
CA GLN A 143 -6.93 -5.45 -11.73
C GLN A 143 -6.54 -4.56 -10.56
N ILE A 144 -7.24 -4.71 -9.44
CA ILE A 144 -6.95 -3.98 -8.20
C ILE A 144 -6.51 -4.95 -7.11
N TYR A 145 -5.42 -4.63 -6.44
CA TYR A 145 -4.97 -5.28 -5.22
C TYR A 145 -5.40 -4.46 -4.01
N PRO A 146 -6.31 -5.00 -3.17
CA PRO A 146 -6.82 -4.27 -2.02
C PRO A 146 -5.71 -3.99 -0.99
N GLY A 147 -5.82 -2.82 -0.37
CA GLY A 147 -5.00 -2.43 0.75
C GLY A 147 -5.63 -2.74 2.10
N ALA A 148 -4.77 -2.77 3.11
CA ALA A 148 -5.06 -2.81 4.52
C ALA A 148 -4.02 -1.93 5.24
N TYR A 149 -4.34 -1.42 6.42
CA TYR A 149 -3.37 -0.67 7.22
C TYR A 149 -3.46 -1.09 8.69
N VAL A 150 -2.33 -1.03 9.40
CA VAL A 150 -2.30 -1.42 10.81
C VAL A 150 -2.86 -0.29 11.68
N ASN A 151 -2.26 0.89 11.55
CA ASN A 151 -2.56 2.12 12.28
C ASN A 151 -1.97 3.33 11.51
N TRP A 152 -2.22 4.55 11.99
CA TRP A 152 -1.62 5.78 11.49
C TRP A 152 -1.36 6.74 12.65
N ASP A 153 -0.11 7.13 12.85
CA ASP A 153 0.31 8.17 13.78
C ASP A 153 1.65 8.78 13.33
N ASN A 154 1.61 10.00 12.80
CA ASN A 154 2.81 10.72 12.38
C ASN A 154 3.22 11.83 13.38
N THR A 155 2.66 11.84 14.59
CA THR A 155 3.06 12.76 15.65
C THR A 155 4.54 12.65 16.04
N PRO A 156 5.22 11.48 15.99
CA PRO A 156 6.66 11.44 16.24
C PRO A 156 7.48 12.32 15.26
N ARG A 157 6.98 12.52 14.04
CA ARG A 157 7.62 13.37 13.01
C ARG A 157 7.12 14.82 13.03
N ARG A 158 5.84 15.03 13.38
CA ARG A 158 5.15 16.32 13.20
C ARG A 158 4.77 17.04 14.49
N GLY A 159 5.05 16.42 15.64
CA GLY A 159 4.64 16.93 16.96
C GLY A 159 3.14 17.20 17.04
N SER A 160 2.78 18.33 17.66
CA SER A 160 1.40 18.76 17.87
C SER A 160 0.62 19.14 16.60
N SER A 161 1.29 19.21 15.44
CA SER A 161 0.65 19.37 14.11
C SER A 161 0.47 18.04 13.35
N GLY A 162 0.66 16.92 14.03
CA GLY A 162 0.52 15.59 13.46
C GLY A 162 -0.93 15.18 13.21
N GLN A 163 -1.05 13.93 12.79
CA GLN A 163 -2.31 13.22 12.63
C GLN A 163 -2.16 11.87 13.30
N SER A 164 -3.19 11.42 14.01
CA SER A 164 -3.20 10.12 14.68
C SER A 164 -4.53 9.40 14.54
N SER A 165 -4.51 8.09 14.74
CA SER A 165 -5.70 7.26 14.84
C SER A 165 -6.09 7.03 16.29
N LEU A 166 -7.40 6.98 16.54
CA LEU A 166 -7.96 6.57 17.82
C LEU A 166 -8.76 5.28 17.67
N GLY A 167 -8.57 4.37 18.63
CA GLY A 167 -9.37 3.14 18.75
C GLY A 167 -8.80 1.92 18.06
N MET A 168 -7.54 1.97 17.60
CA MET A 168 -6.82 0.81 17.06
C MET A 168 -6.53 -0.23 18.16
N THR A 169 -6.63 -1.52 17.84
CA THR A 169 -6.16 -2.64 18.67
C THR A 169 -5.78 -3.82 17.76
N PRO A 170 -4.89 -4.74 18.18
CA PRO A 170 -4.59 -5.95 17.41
C PRO A 170 -5.83 -6.79 17.09
N GLN A 171 -6.83 -6.82 17.99
CA GLN A 171 -8.08 -7.55 17.83
C GLN A 171 -8.92 -6.96 16.71
N LYS A 172 -9.12 -5.63 16.72
CA LYS A 172 -9.85 -4.93 15.65
C LYS A 172 -9.14 -5.07 14.32
N PHE A 173 -7.82 -4.85 14.28
CA PHE A 173 -7.02 -5.03 13.08
C PHE A 173 -7.23 -6.43 12.47
N GLY A 174 -7.13 -7.49 13.28
CA GLY A 174 -7.35 -8.86 12.81
C GLY A 174 -8.77 -9.10 12.28
N TRP A 175 -9.79 -8.50 12.91
CA TRP A 175 -11.18 -8.59 12.46
C TRP A 175 -11.37 -7.92 11.10
N TYR A 176 -10.89 -6.68 10.95
CA TYR A 176 -10.97 -5.93 9.70
C TYR A 176 -10.16 -6.58 8.58
N LEU A 177 -8.93 -7.01 8.86
CA LEU A 177 -8.08 -7.72 7.91
C LEU A 177 -8.75 -9.01 7.42
N SER A 178 -9.38 -9.78 8.31
CA SER A 178 -10.12 -10.99 7.91
C SER A 178 -11.23 -10.69 6.90
N LYS A 179 -11.97 -9.60 7.10
CA LYS A 179 -13.00 -9.15 6.15
C LYS A 179 -12.40 -8.65 4.83
N GLN A 180 -11.26 -7.95 4.89
CA GLN A 180 -10.60 -7.46 3.68
C GLN A 180 -9.98 -8.59 2.86
N ILE A 181 -9.48 -9.66 3.50
CA ILE A 181 -9.03 -10.89 2.82
C ILE A 181 -10.21 -11.58 2.10
N ALA A 182 -11.38 -11.66 2.74
CA ALA A 182 -12.57 -12.21 2.08
C ALA A 182 -12.95 -11.36 0.85
N ARG A 183 -12.98 -10.03 1.01
CA ARG A 183 -13.23 -9.08 -0.08
C ARG A 183 -12.20 -9.20 -1.20
N ALA A 184 -10.93 -9.43 -0.90
CA ALA A 184 -9.89 -9.63 -1.90
C ALA A 184 -10.28 -10.76 -2.87
N LYS A 185 -10.74 -11.89 -2.34
CA LYS A 185 -11.20 -13.04 -3.14
C LYS A 185 -12.52 -12.75 -3.86
N GLU A 186 -13.50 -12.21 -3.14
CA GLU A 186 -14.88 -12.14 -3.62
C GLU A 186 -15.14 -10.94 -4.53
N ALA A 187 -14.73 -9.74 -4.10
CA ALA A 187 -15.01 -8.48 -4.77
C ALA A 187 -13.88 -8.06 -5.72
N TYR A 188 -12.62 -8.17 -5.29
CA TYR A 188 -11.47 -7.73 -6.09
C TYR A 188 -10.94 -8.79 -7.04
N LYS A 189 -11.33 -10.07 -6.85
CA LYS A 189 -10.76 -11.23 -7.55
C LYS A 189 -9.22 -11.24 -7.50
N SER A 190 -8.67 -10.84 -6.36
CA SER A 190 -7.24 -10.67 -6.10
C SER A 190 -6.71 -11.81 -5.22
N GLU A 191 -5.52 -12.31 -5.55
CA GLU A 191 -4.74 -13.21 -4.70
C GLU A 191 -3.93 -12.47 -3.62
N PHE A 192 -3.89 -11.13 -3.70
CA PHE A 192 -3.10 -10.28 -2.81
C PHE A 192 -3.97 -9.38 -1.95
N VAL A 193 -3.48 -9.10 -0.74
CA VAL A 193 -3.83 -7.96 0.11
C VAL A 193 -2.52 -7.30 0.53
N PHE A 194 -2.38 -5.99 0.33
CA PHE A 194 -1.19 -5.25 0.74
C PHE A 194 -1.43 -4.62 2.11
N ILE A 195 -0.54 -4.87 3.08
CA ILE A 195 -0.65 -4.29 4.42
C ILE A 195 0.38 -3.18 4.54
N ASN A 196 -0.08 -1.97 4.85
CA ASN A 196 0.74 -0.83 5.24
C ASN A 196 0.90 -0.81 6.78
N ALA A 197 2.07 -1.16 7.32
CA ALA A 197 3.26 -1.74 6.70
C ALA A 197 3.89 -2.80 7.61
N TRP A 198 5.02 -3.38 7.19
CA TRP A 198 5.84 -4.21 8.08
C TRP A 198 6.41 -3.38 9.24
N ASN A 199 7.11 -2.27 8.95
CA ASN A 199 7.92 -1.54 9.93
C ASN A 199 7.94 -0.01 9.71
N GLU A 200 6.83 0.62 9.32
CA GLU A 200 6.75 2.09 9.18
C GLU A 200 6.51 2.74 10.56
N TRP A 201 7.55 2.71 11.39
CA TRP A 201 7.50 3.25 12.77
C TRP A 201 7.22 4.74 12.84
N GLY A 202 7.74 5.52 11.89
CA GLY A 202 7.58 6.98 11.90
C GLY A 202 6.17 7.47 11.56
N GLU A 203 5.30 6.56 11.11
CA GLU A 203 3.87 6.82 10.86
C GLU A 203 2.98 5.86 11.66
N GLY A 204 3.54 5.15 12.64
CA GLY A 204 2.81 4.22 13.50
C GLY A 204 2.19 3.01 12.78
N ALA A 205 2.55 2.77 11.51
CA ALA A 205 1.95 1.77 10.65
C ALA A 205 2.83 0.50 10.59
N TYR A 206 3.07 -0.15 11.72
CA TYR A 206 3.97 -1.31 11.81
C TYR A 206 3.25 -2.59 12.26
N LEU A 207 3.59 -3.70 11.62
CA LEU A 207 3.27 -5.07 12.05
C LEU A 207 4.38 -5.70 12.88
N GLU A 208 5.59 -5.16 12.77
CA GLU A 208 6.78 -5.61 13.48
C GLU A 208 6.50 -5.67 15.00
N PRO A 209 6.86 -6.79 15.68
CA PRO A 209 6.63 -6.93 17.11
C PRO A 209 7.30 -5.82 17.93
N ASP A 210 6.59 -5.33 18.93
CA ASP A 210 7.02 -4.25 19.81
C ASP A 210 6.96 -4.67 21.30
N ILE A 211 7.23 -3.73 22.20
CA ILE A 211 7.16 -3.99 23.65
C ILE A 211 5.73 -3.90 24.22
N GLU A 212 4.79 -3.26 23.51
CA GLU A 212 3.42 -3.00 24.00
C GLU A 212 2.49 -4.17 23.66
N TYR A 213 2.48 -4.58 22.40
CA TYR A 213 1.64 -5.64 21.85
C TYR A 213 2.40 -6.92 21.55
N GLY A 214 3.74 -6.91 21.50
CA GLY A 214 4.54 -8.10 21.20
C GLY A 214 4.11 -8.72 19.88
N TYR A 215 3.80 -10.02 19.89
CA TYR A 215 3.38 -10.74 18.69
C TYR A 215 1.88 -10.62 18.36
N GLN A 216 1.11 -9.81 19.08
CA GLN A 216 -0.36 -9.80 18.94
C GLN A 216 -0.84 -9.44 17.52
N TYR A 217 -0.17 -8.50 16.83
CA TYR A 217 -0.48 -8.17 15.43
C TYR A 217 -0.19 -9.34 14.48
N LEU A 218 0.95 -10.02 14.63
CA LEU A 218 1.25 -11.20 13.81
C LEU A 218 0.29 -12.36 14.09
N HIS A 219 -0.12 -12.54 15.35
CA HIS A 219 -1.17 -13.49 15.70
C HIS A 219 -2.53 -13.09 15.09
N ALA A 220 -2.83 -11.79 14.99
CA ALA A 220 -4.03 -11.30 14.33
C ALA A 220 -4.01 -11.59 12.81
N VAL A 221 -2.88 -11.37 12.14
CA VAL A 221 -2.68 -11.76 10.73
C VAL A 221 -2.91 -13.26 10.55
N ARG A 222 -2.27 -14.10 11.39
CA ARG A 222 -2.43 -15.56 11.30
C ARG A 222 -3.88 -15.99 11.49
N ARG A 223 -4.59 -15.45 12.48
CA ARG A 223 -6.02 -15.76 12.69
C ARG A 223 -6.88 -15.35 11.49
N ALA A 224 -6.63 -14.17 10.92
CA ALA A 224 -7.35 -13.68 9.74
C ALA A 224 -7.14 -14.60 8.52
N LEU A 225 -5.90 -15.07 8.29
CA LEU A 225 -5.58 -16.05 7.25
C LEU A 225 -6.22 -17.41 7.51
N ASP A 226 -6.16 -17.92 8.74
CA ASP A 226 -6.75 -19.22 9.11
C ASP A 226 -8.26 -19.24 8.90
N GLN A 227 -8.96 -18.14 9.25
CA GLN A 227 -10.41 -17.99 9.02
C GLN A 227 -10.78 -18.05 7.54
N ASN A 228 -9.98 -17.41 6.69
CA ASN A 228 -10.23 -17.34 5.25
C ASN A 228 -9.70 -18.55 4.47
N THR A 229 -8.88 -19.39 5.08
CA THR A 229 -8.42 -20.67 4.50
C THR A 229 -9.38 -21.80 4.86
N LYS A 230 -9.88 -21.85 6.10
CA LYS A 230 -10.79 -22.92 6.57
C LYS A 230 -12.19 -22.87 5.95
N GLN A 231 -12.65 -21.71 5.48
CA GLN A 231 -13.93 -21.58 4.76
C GLN A 231 -13.89 -22.18 3.34
N ASN A 232 -12.72 -22.63 2.87
CA ASN A 232 -12.51 -23.24 1.54
C ASN A 232 -12.33 -24.76 1.58
N LEU A 233 -12.58 -25.42 2.73
CA LEU A 233 -12.61 -26.88 2.80
C LEU A 233 -14.06 -27.37 2.60
N PRO A 234 -14.33 -28.24 1.61
CA PRO A 234 -15.66 -28.82 1.40
C PRO A 234 -16.13 -29.66 2.59
#